data_AF-A0A8I6XZ75-F1
#
_entry.id   AF-A0A8I6XZ75-F1
#
_cell.length_a   1.000
_cell.length_b   1.000
_cell.length_c   1.000
_cell.angle_alpha   90.00
_cell.angle_beta   90.00
_cell.angle_gamma   90.00
#
_symmetry.space_group_name_H-M   'P 1'
#
loop_
_entity.id
_entity.type
_entity.pdbx_description
1 polymer ?
#
loop_
_entity_poly.entity_id
_entity_poly.type
_entity_poly.pdbx_seq_one_letter_code
_entity_poly.pdbx_strand_id
1 'polypeptide(L)'
;MGYSVCGFWALNSFPTFYYVIIPSLCFLSGISVFPAITSPWCIPFIYVVVASYSWSLMEPLQCGDTVVEWWNAQRMWLKRRTTSYLLAAIDTIGGMLGISESGFELTVKVDESQAMERYKKGKMEFGPISGMFVIITTISLFNLACLVLGLGRVLLREGAAGLGPLFLQAVLCVAIVVINAPVYEALFIRRDSGSLPYFVTLVSLCFVSSLCLQAT
;
A
#
# COMPACT_ATOMS: atom_id res chain seq x y z
N MET A 1 24.05 13.48 6.40
CA MET A 1 23.24 12.31 5.98
C MET A 1 21.80 12.38 6.51
N GLY A 2 21.56 12.54 7.82
CA GLY A 2 20.18 12.60 8.37
C GLY A 2 19.28 13.69 7.77
N TYR A 3 19.79 14.91 7.58
CA TYR A 3 19.01 16.02 7.02
C TYR A 3 18.56 15.80 5.57
N SER A 4 19.36 15.10 4.75
CA SER A 4 18.99 14.77 3.37
C SER A 4 17.80 13.81 3.31
N VAL A 5 17.71 12.86 4.26
CA VAL A 5 16.55 11.95 4.37
C VAL A 5 15.27 12.74 4.66
N CYS A 6 15.35 13.74 5.55
CA CYS A 6 14.21 14.60 5.85
C CYS A 6 13.77 15.43 4.63
N GLY A 7 14.71 15.96 3.85
CA GLY A 7 14.42 16.78 2.67
C GLY A 7 13.79 15.99 1.51
N PHE A 8 14.19 14.74 1.31
CA PHE A 8 13.70 13.89 0.20
C PHE A 8 12.51 13.01 0.56
N TRP A 9 11.92 13.17 1.75
CA TRP A 9 10.90 12.25 2.22
C TRP A 9 9.62 12.28 1.38
N ALA A 10 9.19 13.48 0.96
CA ALA A 10 8.05 13.67 0.08
C ALA A 10 8.25 13.00 -1.29
N LEU A 11 9.42 13.18 -1.90
CA LEU A 11 9.77 12.61 -3.20
C LEU A 11 9.88 11.08 -3.18
N ASN A 12 10.07 10.47 -2.02
CA ASN A 12 10.07 9.02 -1.85
C ASN A 12 8.67 8.38 -2.05
N SER A 13 7.62 9.19 -2.20
CA SER A 13 6.28 8.71 -2.58
C SER A 13 6.27 8.10 -3.99
N PHE A 14 6.84 8.78 -4.99
CA PHE A 14 6.85 8.33 -6.39
C PHE A 14 7.42 6.93 -6.62
N PRO A 15 8.62 6.57 -6.13
CA PRO A 15 9.13 5.21 -6.29
C PRO A 15 8.24 4.20 -5.56
N THR A 16 7.69 4.55 -4.40
CA THR A 16 6.78 3.67 -3.66
C THR A 16 5.51 3.38 -4.47
N PHE A 17 4.93 4.40 -5.11
CA PHE A 17 3.80 4.23 -6.03
C PHE A 17 4.13 3.30 -7.19
N TYR A 18 5.30 3.48 -7.80
CA TYR A 18 5.77 2.62 -8.89
C TYR A 18 5.83 1.15 -8.45
N TYR A 19 6.44 0.86 -7.29
CA TYR A 19 6.54 -0.50 -6.75
C TYR A 19 5.21 -1.12 -6.33
N VAL A 20 4.20 -0.30 -6.02
CA VAL A 20 2.88 -0.79 -5.62
C VAL A 20 1.96 -1.03 -6.82
N ILE A 21 2.10 -0.23 -7.89
CA ILE A 21 1.21 -0.29 -9.06
C ILE A 21 1.76 -1.24 -10.12
N ILE A 22 3.04 -1.09 -10.50
CA ILE A 22 3.60 -1.76 -11.67
C ILE A 22 3.65 -3.29 -11.51
N PRO A 23 4.14 -3.85 -10.39
CA PRO A 23 4.15 -5.31 -10.24
C PRO A 23 2.74 -5.92 -10.30
N SER A 24 1.75 -5.25 -9.72
CA SER A 24 0.36 -5.70 -9.73
C SER A 24 -0.26 -5.63 -11.12
N LEU A 25 0.00 -4.55 -11.84
CA LEU A 25 -0.42 -4.38 -13.23
C LEU A 25 0.22 -5.43 -14.14
N CYS A 26 1.54 -5.60 -14.05
CA CYS A 26 2.25 -6.60 -14.85
C CYS A 26 1.81 -8.03 -14.50
N PHE A 27 1.35 -8.29 -13.27
CA PHE A 27 0.85 -9.61 -12.88
C PHE A 27 -0.48 -9.91 -13.56
N LEU A 28 -1.35 -8.90 -13.62
CA LEU A 28 -2.60 -8.96 -14.37
C LEU A 28 -2.35 -9.17 -15.87
N SER A 29 -1.40 -8.44 -16.46
CA SER A 29 -1.07 -8.57 -17.90
C SER A 29 -0.26 -9.83 -18.24
N GLY A 30 0.23 -10.58 -17.24
CA GLY A 30 1.08 -11.77 -17.45
C GLY A 30 2.52 -11.48 -17.88
N ILE A 31 2.99 -10.25 -17.66
CA ILE A 31 4.35 -9.83 -18.00
C ILE A 31 5.24 -10.08 -16.79
N SER A 32 6.27 -10.92 -16.97
CA SER A 32 7.24 -11.21 -15.92
C SER A 32 8.26 -10.09 -15.81
N VAL A 33 8.22 -9.34 -14.70
CA VAL A 33 9.22 -8.29 -14.39
C VAL A 33 10.41 -8.87 -13.64
N PHE A 34 10.18 -9.92 -12.85
CA PHE A 34 11.20 -10.58 -12.05
C PHE A 34 11.77 -11.82 -12.76
N PRO A 35 13.00 -12.25 -12.43
CA PRO A 35 13.53 -13.51 -12.91
C PRO A 35 12.67 -14.68 -12.41
N ALA A 36 12.51 -15.70 -13.25
CA ALA A 36 11.81 -16.93 -12.87
C ALA A 36 12.49 -17.57 -11.65
N ILE A 37 11.71 -18.21 -10.78
CA ILE A 37 12.24 -18.82 -9.55
C ILE A 37 13.25 -19.95 -9.82
N THR A 38 13.17 -20.59 -10.98
CA THR A 38 14.11 -21.61 -11.44
C THR A 38 15.45 -21.05 -11.91
N SER A 39 15.53 -19.74 -12.16
CA SER A 39 16.74 -19.08 -12.61
C SER A 39 17.65 -18.73 -11.42
N PRO A 40 18.97 -19.00 -11.49
CA PRO A 40 19.91 -18.57 -10.45
C PRO A 40 19.90 -17.07 -10.17
N TRP A 41 19.45 -16.27 -11.15
CA TRP A 41 19.29 -14.82 -11.01
C TRP A 41 18.20 -14.40 -10.02
N CYS A 42 17.35 -15.31 -9.53
CA CYS A 42 16.39 -15.03 -8.48
C CYS A 42 17.06 -14.88 -7.09
N ILE A 43 18.23 -15.50 -6.89
CA ILE A 43 18.90 -15.59 -5.59
C ILE A 43 19.21 -14.21 -4.98
N PRO A 44 19.79 -13.24 -5.72
CA PRO A 44 20.06 -11.91 -5.17
C PRO A 44 18.78 -11.18 -4.71
N PHE A 45 17.67 -11.32 -5.44
CA PHE A 45 16.41 -10.68 -5.09
C PHE A 45 15.86 -11.25 -3.78
N ILE A 46 15.85 -12.58 -3.66
CA ILE A 46 15.40 -13.26 -2.44
C ILE A 46 16.32 -12.87 -1.26
N TYR A 47 17.63 -12.86 -1.46
CA TYR A 47 18.59 -12.47 -0.43
C TYR A 47 18.34 -11.05 0.08
N VAL A 48 18.19 -10.06 -0.80
CA VAL A 48 17.96 -8.66 -0.40
C VAL A 48 16.64 -8.52 0.35
N VAL A 49 15.58 -9.18 -0.11
CA VAL A 49 14.27 -9.16 0.56
C VAL A 49 14.39 -9.78 1.95
N VAL A 50 14.95 -10.99 2.06
CA VAL A 50 15.07 -11.68 3.36
C VAL A 50 15.96 -10.90 4.31
N ALA A 51 17.12 -10.42 3.86
CA ALA A 51 18.04 -9.67 4.70
C ALA A 51 17.43 -8.36 5.20
N SER A 52 16.78 -7.59 4.31
CA SER A 52 16.17 -6.30 4.68
C SER A 52 15.03 -6.44 5.68
N TYR A 53 14.11 -7.39 5.48
CA TYR A 53 13.02 -7.61 6.43
C TYR A 53 13.48 -8.25 7.73
N SER A 54 14.49 -9.14 7.69
CA SER A 54 15.08 -9.72 8.91
C SER A 54 15.72 -8.63 9.77
N TRP A 55 16.47 -7.73 9.15
CA TRP A 55 17.08 -6.60 9.86
C TRP A 55 16.03 -5.62 10.39
N SER A 56 15.04 -5.27 9.56
CA SER A 56 13.94 -4.39 9.96
C SER A 56 13.11 -4.94 11.12
N LEU A 57 13.03 -6.27 11.28
CA LEU A 57 12.37 -6.91 12.41
C LEU A 57 13.29 -7.00 13.64
N MET A 58 14.57 -7.30 13.44
CA MET A 58 15.52 -7.50 14.53
C MET A 58 15.77 -6.22 15.34
N GLU A 59 15.85 -5.07 14.68
CA GLU A 59 16.10 -3.78 15.34
C GLU A 59 15.01 -3.41 16.37
N PRO A 60 13.70 -3.40 16.04
CA PRO A 60 12.64 -3.17 17.03
C PRO A 60 12.63 -4.19 18.17
N LEU A 61 12.85 -5.47 17.85
CA LEU A 61 12.88 -6.53 18.87
C LEU A 61 14.01 -6.32 19.89
N GLN A 62 15.17 -5.81 19.46
CA GLN A 62 16.26 -5.45 20.37
C GLN A 62 15.92 -4.25 21.28
N CYS A 63 15.07 -3.35 20.79
CA CYS A 63 14.56 -2.21 21.55
C CYS A 63 13.41 -2.57 22.50
N GLY A 64 12.94 -3.83 22.50
CA GLY A 64 11.84 -4.30 23.34
C GLY A 64 10.45 -4.20 22.71
N ASP A 65 10.36 -3.86 21.42
CA ASP A 65 9.10 -3.85 20.68
C ASP A 65 8.63 -5.28 20.37
N THR A 66 7.35 -5.42 20.05
CA THR A 66 6.72 -6.68 19.67
C THR A 66 6.67 -6.86 18.14
N VAL A 67 6.55 -8.11 17.68
CA VAL A 67 6.36 -8.42 16.25
C VAL A 67 5.08 -7.76 15.68
N VAL A 68 4.06 -7.60 16.51
CA VAL A 68 2.80 -6.94 16.14
C VAL A 68 3.02 -5.44 15.88
N GLU A 69 3.84 -4.79 16.71
CA GLU A 69 4.21 -3.39 16.53
C GLU A 69 5.05 -3.19 15.28
N TRP A 70 6.03 -4.06 15.02
CA TRP A 70 6.79 -4.05 13.76
C TRP A 70 5.86 -4.17 12.54
N TRP A 71 4.92 -5.11 12.58
CA TRP A 71 3.99 -5.31 11.48
C TRP A 71 3.09 -4.09 11.27
N ASN A 72 2.62 -3.47 12.35
CA ASN A 72 1.88 -2.21 12.28
C ASN A 72 2.74 -1.06 11.74
N ALA A 73 4.04 -1.03 12.07
CA ALA A 73 4.98 -0.06 11.52
C ALA A 73 5.13 -0.22 9.99
N GLN A 74 5.21 -1.46 9.47
CA GLN A 74 5.22 -1.71 8.02
C GLN A 74 3.95 -1.20 7.33
N ARG A 75 2.78 -1.44 7.94
CA ARG A 75 1.49 -0.93 7.45
C ARG A 75 1.46 0.60 7.39
N MET A 76 1.88 1.25 8.48
CA MET A 76 1.90 2.71 8.55
C MET A 76 2.94 3.31 7.63
N TRP A 77 4.08 2.65 7.45
CA TRP A 77 5.12 3.05 6.52
C TRP A 77 4.60 3.12 5.08
N LEU A 78 3.87 2.09 4.62
CA LEU A 78 3.30 2.07 3.27
C LEU A 78 2.25 3.18 3.13
N LYS A 79 1.31 3.27 4.07
CA LYS A 79 0.23 4.27 4.04
C LYS A 79 0.79 5.68 3.98
N ARG A 80 1.72 6.02 4.88
CA ARG A 80 2.34 7.36 4.96
C ARG A 80 3.02 7.78 3.65
N ARG A 81 3.74 6.84 3.00
CA ARG A 81 4.41 7.10 1.72
C ARG A 81 3.44 7.27 0.56
N THR A 82 2.33 6.53 0.57
CA THR A 82 1.31 6.64 -0.47
C THR A 82 0.41 7.87 -0.31
N THR A 83 0.18 8.35 0.92
CA THR A 83 -0.72 9.47 1.17
C THR A 83 0.02 10.76 1.48
N SER A 84 0.46 10.94 2.73
CA SER A 84 1.00 12.21 3.20
C SER A 84 2.21 12.66 2.39
N TYR A 85 3.08 11.75 1.97
CA TYR A 85 4.25 12.13 1.18
C TYR A 85 3.90 12.50 -0.25
N LEU A 86 2.88 11.85 -0.83
CA LEU A 86 2.41 12.22 -2.16
C LEU A 86 1.76 13.60 -2.12
N LEU A 87 0.87 13.85 -1.15
CA LEU A 87 0.23 15.15 -1.00
C LEU A 87 1.25 16.25 -0.72
N ALA A 88 2.24 15.99 0.14
CA ALA A 88 3.35 16.91 0.37
C ALA A 88 4.22 17.11 -0.88
N ALA A 89 4.46 16.08 -1.69
CA ALA A 89 5.20 16.21 -2.95
C ALA A 89 4.44 17.09 -3.96
N ILE A 90 3.13 16.88 -4.09
CA ILE A 90 2.28 17.68 -4.96
C ILE A 90 2.25 19.14 -4.50
N ASP A 91 2.08 19.37 -3.20
CA ASP A 91 2.05 20.72 -2.63
C ASP A 91 3.39 21.44 -2.79
N THR A 92 4.51 20.77 -2.50
CA THR A 92 5.85 21.37 -2.68
C THR A 92 6.14 21.70 -4.14
N ILE A 93 5.78 20.82 -5.08
CA ILE A 93 5.90 21.12 -6.52
C ILE A 93 4.97 22.28 -6.92
N GLY A 94 3.74 22.30 -6.42
CA GLY A 94 2.78 23.38 -6.64
C GLY A 94 3.29 24.73 -6.12
N GLY A 95 3.91 24.75 -4.94
CA GLY A 95 4.55 25.94 -4.37
C GLY A 95 5.75 26.40 -5.20
N MET A 96 6.58 25.49 -5.70
CA MET A 96 7.68 25.83 -6.62
C MET A 96 7.18 26.43 -7.94
N LEU A 97 6.00 26.03 -8.41
CA LEU A 97 5.36 26.55 -9.61
C LEU A 97 4.53 27.83 -9.36
N GLY A 98 4.43 28.29 -8.12
CA GLY A 98 3.61 29.45 -7.74
C GLY A 98 2.09 29.19 -7.80
N ILE A 99 1.67 27.92 -7.80
CA ILE A 99 0.27 27.48 -7.89
C ILE A 99 -0.35 27.28 -6.49
N SER A 100 0.47 26.90 -5.50
CA SER A 100 -0.01 26.58 -4.13
C SER A 100 0.33 27.69 -3.14
N GLU A 101 -0.67 28.13 -2.38
CA GLU A 101 -0.48 28.82 -1.09
C GLU A 101 -0.69 27.79 0.03
N SER A 102 0.40 27.20 0.54
CA SER A 102 0.32 26.17 1.57
C SER A 102 -0.11 26.77 2.92
N GLY A 103 -1.31 26.45 3.39
CA GLY A 103 -1.80 26.78 4.74
C GLY A 103 -1.65 25.61 5.72
N PHE A 104 -1.38 25.90 6.99
CA PHE A 104 -1.42 24.88 8.04
C PHE A 104 -2.85 24.76 8.58
N GLU A 105 -3.53 23.68 8.23
CA GLU A 105 -4.85 23.38 8.77
C GLU A 105 -4.73 22.67 10.12
N LEU A 106 -5.38 23.22 11.16
CA LEU A 106 -5.40 22.62 12.48
C LEU A 106 -6.21 21.33 12.45
N THR A 107 -5.55 20.20 12.71
CA THR A 107 -6.23 18.92 12.91
C THR A 107 -7.09 18.99 14.17
N VAL A 108 -8.40 18.85 14.01
CA VAL A 108 -9.33 18.76 15.13
C VAL A 108 -9.07 17.43 15.85
N LYS A 109 -8.62 17.50 17.10
CA LYS A 109 -8.50 16.33 17.97
C LYS A 109 -9.88 16.05 18.55
N VAL A 110 -10.55 15.05 18.00
CA VAL A 110 -11.83 14.58 18.53
C VAL A 110 -11.54 13.54 19.62
N ASP A 111 -11.92 13.84 20.86
CA ASP A 111 -11.80 12.90 22.00
C ASP A 111 -13.08 12.06 22.10
N GLU A 112 -13.25 11.14 21.15
CA GLU A 112 -14.35 10.19 21.17
C GLU A 112 -13.95 8.94 21.96
N SER A 113 -14.69 8.62 23.03
CA SER A 113 -14.46 7.43 23.86
C SER A 113 -14.46 6.13 23.05
N GLN A 114 -15.29 6.06 21.99
CA GLN A 114 -15.35 4.93 21.07
C GLN A 114 -14.08 4.80 20.21
N ALA A 115 -13.48 5.91 19.79
CA ALA A 115 -12.20 5.94 19.07
C ALA A 115 -11.07 5.39 19.96
N MET A 116 -11.04 5.85 21.23
CA MET A 116 -10.07 5.38 22.22
C MET A 116 -10.18 3.87 22.50
N GLU A 117 -11.39 3.32 22.60
CA GLU A 117 -11.56 1.87 22.76
C GLU A 117 -11.06 1.07 21.56
N ARG A 118 -11.27 1.56 20.34
CA ARG A 118 -10.76 0.92 19.11
C ARG A 118 -9.24 0.96 19.07
N TYR A 119 -8.65 2.09 19.43
CA TYR A 119 -7.20 2.24 19.54
C TYR A 119 -6.59 1.22 20.52
N LYS A 120 -7.17 1.07 21.72
CA LYS A 120 -6.73 0.06 22.71
C LYS A 120 -6.82 -1.37 22.19
N LYS A 121 -7.75 -1.66 21.28
CA LYS A 121 -7.91 -2.96 20.61
C LYS A 121 -7.00 -3.13 19.39
N GLY A 122 -6.11 -2.16 19.09
CA GLY A 122 -5.22 -2.20 17.93
C GLY A 122 -5.94 -2.06 16.58
N LYS A 123 -7.18 -1.56 16.57
CA LYS A 123 -7.97 -1.41 15.35
C LYS A 123 -7.69 -0.06 14.71
N MET A 124 -7.40 -0.07 13.41
CA MET A 124 -7.24 1.16 12.64
C MET A 124 -8.58 1.88 12.51
N GLU A 125 -8.52 3.19 12.66
CA GLU A 125 -9.66 4.09 12.54
C GLU A 125 -9.58 4.85 11.22
N PHE A 126 -10.72 4.92 10.55
CA PHE A 126 -10.92 5.69 9.34
C PHE A 126 -11.93 6.79 9.68
N GLY A 127 -11.49 8.03 9.53
CA GLY A 127 -12.28 9.21 9.88
C GLY A 127 -13.22 9.64 8.74
N PRO A 128 -13.64 10.92 8.72
CA PRO A 128 -14.50 11.44 7.67
C PRO A 128 -13.82 11.41 6.29
N ILE A 129 -14.61 11.68 5.25
CA ILE A 129 -14.15 11.67 3.85
C ILE A 129 -12.90 12.54 3.71
N SER A 130 -11.79 11.93 3.30
CA SER A 130 -10.50 12.58 3.09
C SER A 130 -9.81 12.02 1.86
N GLY A 131 -9.08 12.86 1.13
CA GLY A 131 -8.29 12.46 -0.02
C GLY A 131 -7.28 11.35 0.30
N MET A 132 -6.74 11.31 1.53
CA MET A 132 -5.85 10.24 1.96
C MET A 132 -6.55 8.87 1.99
N PHE A 133 -7.81 8.82 2.44
CA PHE A 133 -8.58 7.58 2.46
C PHE A 133 -8.98 7.13 1.06
N VAL A 134 -9.28 8.07 0.15
CA VAL A 134 -9.50 7.74 -1.27
C VAL A 134 -8.25 7.10 -1.86
N ILE A 135 -7.07 7.70 -1.67
CA ILE A 135 -5.80 7.15 -2.19
C ILE A 135 -5.54 5.74 -1.64
N ILE A 136 -5.62 5.53 -0.32
CA ILE A 136 -5.39 4.22 0.30
C ILE A 136 -6.39 3.17 -0.20
N THR A 137 -7.66 3.55 -0.29
CA THR A 137 -8.74 2.65 -0.72
C THR A 137 -8.56 2.25 -2.18
N THR A 138 -8.26 3.22 -3.06
CA THR A 138 -8.02 2.97 -4.49
C THR A 138 -6.83 2.05 -4.69
N ILE A 139 -5.70 2.31 -4.01
CA ILE A 139 -4.50 1.46 -4.11
C ILE A 139 -4.81 0.04 -3.62
N SER A 140 -5.50 -0.09 -2.48
CA SER A 140 -5.84 -1.39 -1.90
C SER A 140 -6.74 -2.19 -2.85
N LEU A 141 -7.85 -1.59 -3.29
CA LEU A 141 -8.78 -2.24 -4.22
C LEU A 141 -8.13 -2.56 -5.58
N PHE A 142 -7.28 -1.68 -6.10
CA PHE A 142 -6.52 -1.93 -7.33
C PHE A 142 -5.63 -3.17 -7.19
N ASN A 143 -4.82 -3.25 -6.12
CA ASN A 143 -3.95 -4.39 -5.88
C ASN A 143 -4.74 -5.69 -5.68
N LEU A 144 -5.87 -5.63 -4.98
CA LEU A 144 -6.77 -6.77 -4.80
C LEU A 144 -7.36 -7.22 -6.14
N ALA A 145 -7.83 -6.29 -6.97
CA ALA A 145 -8.39 -6.58 -8.29
C ALA A 145 -7.35 -7.22 -9.20
N CYS A 146 -6.14 -6.66 -9.29
CA CYS A 146 -5.03 -7.23 -10.05
C CYS A 146 -4.68 -8.65 -9.57
N LEU A 147 -4.67 -8.89 -8.26
CA LEU A 147 -4.39 -10.23 -7.72
C LEU A 147 -5.47 -11.24 -8.13
N VAL A 148 -6.75 -10.90 -7.95
CA VAL A 148 -7.88 -11.79 -8.27
C VAL A 148 -7.96 -12.06 -9.77
N LEU A 149 -7.91 -11.01 -10.59
CA LEU A 149 -7.98 -11.12 -12.05
C LEU A 149 -6.74 -11.80 -12.63
N GLY A 150 -5.54 -11.47 -12.13
CA GLY A 150 -4.28 -12.10 -12.54
C GLY A 150 -4.23 -13.58 -12.20
N LEU A 151 -4.67 -13.95 -10.99
CA LEU A 151 -4.78 -15.36 -10.61
C LEU A 151 -5.82 -16.10 -11.47
N GLY A 152 -6.97 -15.48 -11.71
CA GLY A 152 -7.99 -16.00 -12.63
C GLY A 152 -7.45 -16.23 -14.03
N ARG A 153 -6.68 -15.27 -14.59
CA ARG A 153 -6.00 -15.40 -15.89
C ARG A 153 -5.07 -16.60 -15.92
N VAL A 154 -4.20 -16.75 -14.93
CA VAL A 154 -3.22 -17.86 -14.88
C VAL A 154 -3.95 -19.20 -14.77
N LEU A 155 -4.91 -19.33 -13.85
CA LEU A 155 -5.64 -20.58 -13.65
C LEU A 155 -6.47 -20.99 -14.88
N LEU A 156 -7.09 -20.04 -15.58
CA LEU A 156 -7.96 -20.34 -16.72
C LEU A 156 -7.22 -20.52 -18.04
N ARG A 157 -6.09 -19.83 -18.26
CA ARG A 157 -5.40 -19.82 -19.57
C ARG A 157 -4.12 -20.67 -19.59
N GLU A 158 -3.34 -20.66 -18.52
CA GLU A 158 -1.97 -21.20 -18.50
C GLU A 158 -1.82 -22.39 -17.52
N GLY A 159 -2.81 -22.61 -16.66
CA GLY A 159 -2.76 -23.61 -15.59
C GLY A 159 -1.67 -23.30 -14.56
N ALA A 160 -1.36 -24.28 -13.70
CA ALA A 160 -0.36 -24.12 -12.63
C ALA A 160 1.06 -23.80 -13.16
N ALA A 161 1.36 -24.15 -14.42
CA ALA A 161 2.66 -23.89 -15.03
C ALA A 161 2.90 -22.38 -15.30
N GLY A 162 1.84 -21.60 -15.55
CA GLY A 162 1.94 -20.14 -15.78
C GLY A 162 2.36 -19.34 -14.54
N LEU A 163 2.22 -19.93 -13.35
CA LEU A 163 2.60 -19.29 -12.08
C LEU A 163 4.12 -19.26 -11.85
N GLY A 164 4.88 -20.17 -12.48
CA GLY A 164 6.33 -20.28 -12.30
C GLY A 164 7.10 -18.99 -12.62
N PRO A 165 6.98 -18.41 -13.83
CA PRO A 165 7.65 -17.15 -14.16
C PRO A 165 7.12 -15.97 -13.35
N LEU A 166 5.83 -15.96 -13.02
CA LEU A 166 5.17 -14.86 -12.31
C LEU A 166 5.25 -14.97 -10.78
N PHE A 167 5.91 -16.00 -10.24
CA PHE A 167 5.82 -16.37 -8.84
C PHE A 167 6.26 -15.26 -7.87
N LEU A 168 7.44 -14.67 -8.10
CA LEU A 168 7.94 -13.60 -7.23
C LEU A 168 7.03 -12.36 -7.25
N GLN A 169 6.44 -12.09 -8.41
CA GLN A 169 5.52 -10.98 -8.59
C GLN A 169 4.18 -11.24 -7.89
N ALA A 170 3.66 -12.46 -7.98
CA ALA A 170 2.49 -12.91 -7.24
C ALA A 170 2.71 -12.77 -5.73
N VAL A 171 3.87 -13.21 -5.21
CA VAL A 171 4.23 -13.06 -3.80
C VAL A 171 4.23 -11.59 -3.38
N LEU A 172 4.79 -10.70 -4.19
CA LEU A 172 4.80 -9.27 -3.90
C LEU A 172 3.40 -8.65 -3.93
N CYS A 173 2.55 -9.03 -4.90
CA CYS A 173 1.15 -8.60 -4.94
C CYS A 173 0.38 -9.06 -3.69
N VAL A 174 0.55 -10.33 -3.30
CA VAL A 174 -0.05 -10.89 -2.09
C VAL A 174 0.44 -10.12 -0.85
N ALA A 175 1.74 -9.85 -0.74
CA ALA A 175 2.29 -9.08 0.38
C ALA A 175 1.66 -7.69 0.50
N ILE A 176 1.49 -6.96 -0.62
CA ILE A 176 0.83 -5.64 -0.63
C ILE A 176 -0.63 -5.76 -0.20
N VAL A 177 -1.35 -6.77 -0.68
CA VAL A 177 -2.74 -7.02 -0.28
C VAL A 177 -2.81 -7.32 1.23
N VAL A 178 -1.94 -8.17 1.75
CA VAL A 178 -1.91 -8.53 3.18
C VAL A 178 -1.55 -7.33 4.07
N ILE A 179 -0.63 -6.46 3.65
CA ILE A 179 -0.33 -5.20 4.35
C ILE A 179 -1.59 -4.32 4.42
N ASN A 180 -2.39 -4.28 3.36
CA ASN A 180 -3.64 -3.51 3.31
C ASN A 180 -4.85 -4.21 3.93
N ALA A 181 -4.69 -5.37 4.59
CA ALA A 181 -5.79 -6.11 5.23
C ALA A 181 -6.75 -5.25 6.11
N PRO A 182 -6.27 -4.30 6.95
CA PRO A 182 -7.15 -3.46 7.75
C PRO A 182 -8.08 -2.56 6.92
N VAL A 183 -7.70 -2.23 5.68
CA VAL A 183 -8.53 -1.45 4.76
C VAL A 183 -9.70 -2.30 4.28
N TYR A 184 -9.47 -3.55 3.89
CA TYR A 184 -10.56 -4.46 3.50
C TYR A 184 -11.49 -4.80 4.66
N GLU A 185 -10.94 -4.97 5.87
CA GLU A 185 -11.74 -5.14 7.08
C GLU A 185 -12.67 -3.94 7.30
N ALA A 186 -12.16 -2.71 7.10
CA ALA A 186 -12.94 -1.49 7.20
C ALA A 186 -13.95 -1.26 6.07
N LEU A 187 -13.75 -1.86 4.89
CA LEU A 187 -14.64 -1.76 3.74
C LEU A 187 -15.78 -2.78 3.75
N PHE A 188 -15.46 -4.04 4.03
CA PHE A 188 -16.39 -5.16 3.81
C PHE A 188 -16.96 -5.76 5.09
N ILE A 189 -16.21 -5.73 6.19
CA ILE A 189 -16.57 -6.47 7.41
C ILE A 189 -17.18 -5.52 8.46
N ARG A 190 -16.58 -4.35 8.64
CA ARG A 190 -16.97 -3.40 9.68
C ARG A 190 -18.12 -2.48 9.24
N ARG A 191 -19.03 -2.18 10.17
CA ARG A 191 -20.12 -1.19 10.03
C ARG A 191 -20.15 -0.17 11.18
N ASP A 192 -19.05 -0.04 11.92
CA ASP A 192 -18.93 0.91 13.03
C ASP A 192 -18.47 2.30 12.55
N SER A 193 -18.48 3.28 13.44
CA SER A 193 -18.07 4.67 13.17
C SER A 193 -16.62 4.83 12.71
N GLY A 194 -15.78 3.80 12.83
CA GLY A 194 -14.41 3.76 12.29
C GLY A 194 -14.28 3.01 10.95
N SER A 195 -15.38 2.71 10.26
CA SER A 195 -15.39 2.11 8.91
C SER A 195 -15.19 3.18 7.83
N LEU A 196 -14.82 2.74 6.62
CA LEU A 196 -14.59 3.67 5.52
C LEU A 196 -15.93 4.22 4.97
N PRO A 197 -16.03 5.54 4.68
CA PRO A 197 -17.25 6.11 4.13
C PRO A 197 -17.61 5.46 2.78
N TYR A 198 -18.90 5.17 2.58
CA TYR A 198 -19.38 4.54 1.34
C TYR A 198 -19.00 5.32 0.07
N PHE A 199 -19.05 6.66 0.13
CA PHE A 199 -18.66 7.52 -0.98
C PHE A 199 -17.19 7.32 -1.41
N VAL A 200 -16.27 7.14 -0.45
CA VAL A 200 -14.85 6.85 -0.73
C VAL A 200 -14.73 5.54 -1.52
N THR A 201 -15.49 4.53 -1.12
CA THR A 201 -15.51 3.22 -1.77
C THR A 201 -15.98 3.32 -3.22
N LEU A 202 -17.07 4.07 -3.48
CA LEU A 202 -17.59 4.27 -4.83
C LEU A 202 -16.58 4.96 -5.76
N VAL A 203 -15.99 6.07 -5.30
CA VAL A 203 -14.99 6.81 -6.08
C VAL A 203 -13.80 5.92 -6.39
N SER A 204 -13.28 5.20 -5.40
CA SER A 204 -12.18 4.26 -5.60
C SER A 204 -12.52 3.15 -6.59
N LEU A 205 -13.73 2.58 -6.55
CA LEU A 205 -14.17 1.56 -7.51
C LEU A 205 -14.19 2.10 -8.94
N CYS A 206 -14.65 3.32 -9.18
CA CYS A 206 -14.64 3.95 -10.51
C CYS A 206 -13.21 4.11 -11.09
N PHE A 207 -12.25 4.49 -10.24
CA PHE A 207 -10.85 4.58 -10.64
C PHE A 207 -10.27 3.19 -10.95
N VAL A 208 -10.53 2.21 -10.07
CA VAL A 208 -10.03 0.84 -10.24
C VAL A 208 -10.60 0.19 -11.49
N SER A 209 -11.89 0.33 -11.77
CA SER A 209 -12.51 -0.24 -12.98
C SER A 209 -11.90 0.34 -14.24
N SER A 210 -11.66 1.66 -14.28
CA SER A 210 -11.04 2.35 -15.41
C SER A 210 -9.60 1.85 -15.65
N LEU A 211 -8.81 1.70 -14.57
CA LEU A 211 -7.43 1.22 -14.65
C LEU A 211 -7.36 -0.26 -15.06
N CYS A 212 -8.25 -1.10 -14.53
CA CYS A 212 -8.30 -2.51 -14.90
C CYS A 212 -8.70 -2.68 -16.37
N LEU A 213 -9.64 -1.86 -16.88
CA LEU A 213 -10.05 -1.92 -18.28
C LEU A 213 -8.90 -1.62 -19.26
N GLN A 214 -7.98 -0.74 -18.88
CA GLN A 214 -6.81 -0.40 -19.69
C GLN A 214 -5.74 -1.50 -19.67
N ALA A 215 -5.80 -2.41 -18.70
CA ALA A 215 -4.77 -3.42 -18.45
C ALA A 215 -5.09 -4.81 -19.04
N THR A 216 -6.37 -5.09 -19.29
CA THR A 216 -6.91 -6.29 -19.95
C THR A 216 -7.00 -6.14 -21.46
#